data_AF-A0A4P9YJT9-F1
#
_entry.id   AF-A0A4P9YJT9-F1
#
_cell.length_a   1.000
_cell.length_b   1.000
_cell.length_c   1.000
_cell.angle_alpha   90.00
_cell.angle_beta   90.00
_cell.angle_gamma   90.00
#
_symmetry.space_group_name_H-M   'P 1'
#
loop_
_entity.id
_entity.type
_entity.pdbx_description
1 polymer ?
#
loop_
_entity_poly.entity_id
_entity_poly.type
_entity_poly.pdbx_seq_one_letter_code
_entity_poly.pdbx_strand_id
1 'polypeptide(L)'
;MNATLLQQAWFFCHSTFISLYVVSLISPVFGLSSQSMQLFATLFATLGYMIVLYQTHMVTPFNKTTIMKNENTLYFILLLNMLMTRTNFGSIVFPLMVYSIFHIAGYLISGPYAISMNMKSRLQNLVSIQSPIIIMAAKLEVVSIASLLVTYLSGKTPLYFFIFYVWFIINRYSSSAIMKTAFSEFRVGANQIACSSKCPKILSNLIQSGINALSRFGTTLTHVSANKSQ
;
A
#
# COMPACT_ATOMS: atom_id res chain seq x y z
N MET A 1 -6.86 28.43 2.72
CA MET A 1 -5.41 28.12 2.81
C MET A 1 -4.82 28.14 1.41
N ASN A 2 -3.63 28.68 1.21
CA ASN A 2 -3.01 28.76 -0.13
C ASN A 2 -2.72 27.34 -0.66
N ALA A 3 -3.17 27.02 -1.88
CA ALA A 3 -2.99 25.71 -2.49
C ALA A 3 -1.50 25.31 -2.57
N THR A 4 -0.61 26.30 -2.78
CA THR A 4 0.84 26.09 -2.83
C THR A 4 1.41 25.66 -1.48
N LEU A 5 0.97 26.27 -0.37
CA LEU A 5 1.42 25.91 0.97
C LEU A 5 1.03 24.47 1.32
N LEU A 6 -0.17 24.05 0.91
CA LEU A 6 -0.63 22.69 1.17
C LEU A 6 0.17 21.64 0.39
N GLN A 7 0.52 21.94 -0.86
CA GLN A 7 1.39 21.08 -1.66
C GLN A 7 2.81 21.00 -1.08
N GLN A 8 3.35 22.11 -0.56
CA GLN A 8 4.64 22.12 0.13
C GLN A 8 4.63 21.27 1.40
N ALA A 9 3.58 21.41 2.23
CA ALA A 9 3.40 20.59 3.43
C ALA A 9 3.28 19.10 3.10
N TRP A 10 2.52 18.77 2.06
CA TRP A 10 2.39 17.40 1.55
C TRP A 10 3.75 16.82 1.10
N PHE A 11 4.52 17.59 0.32
CA PHE A 11 5.85 17.20 -0.15
C PHE A 11 6.80 16.96 1.03
N PHE A 12 6.77 17.85 2.03
CA PHE A 12 7.55 17.71 3.25
C PHE A 12 7.18 16.44 4.03
N CYS A 13 5.89 16.12 4.14
CA CYS A 13 5.43 14.91 4.82
C CYS A 13 5.96 13.64 4.15
N HIS A 14 5.82 13.51 2.83
CA HIS A 14 6.34 12.32 2.11
C HIS A 14 7.87 12.23 2.16
N SER A 15 8.58 13.35 2.04
CA SER A 15 10.05 13.38 2.10
C SER A 15 10.57 12.95 3.47
N THR A 16 9.94 13.47 4.53
CA THR A 16 10.29 13.14 5.92
C THR A 16 9.95 11.69 6.23
N PHE A 17 8.78 11.20 5.78
CA PHE A 17 8.40 9.80 5.90
C PHE A 17 9.45 8.86 5.29
N ILE A 18 9.85 9.07 4.04
CA ILE A 18 10.86 8.23 3.37
C ILE A 18 12.17 8.26 4.16
N SER A 19 12.62 9.45 4.55
CA SER A 19 13.89 9.62 5.26
C SER A 19 13.91 8.87 6.59
N LEU A 20 12.87 9.06 7.42
CA LEU A 20 12.74 8.38 8.71
C LEU A 20 12.56 6.87 8.54
N TYR A 21 11.82 6.43 7.52
CA TYR A 21 11.63 5.01 7.27
C TYR A 21 12.95 4.34 6.85
N VAL A 22 13.73 4.95 5.96
CA VAL A 22 15.07 4.45 5.57
C VAL A 22 16.00 4.39 6.78
N VAL A 23 16.06 5.46 7.60
CA VAL A 23 16.83 5.48 8.85
C VAL A 23 16.39 4.33 9.77
N SER A 24 15.09 4.07 9.85
CA SER A 24 14.55 2.99 10.68
C SER A 24 14.95 1.60 10.20
N LEU A 25 15.14 1.40 8.89
CA LEU A 25 15.57 0.12 8.31
C LEU A 25 17.05 -0.16 8.61
N ILE A 26 17.89 0.88 8.60
CA ILE A 26 19.34 0.73 8.86
C ILE A 26 19.69 0.74 10.36
N SER A 27 18.82 1.30 11.21
CA SER A 27 19.07 1.45 12.66
C SER A 27 19.49 0.14 13.36
N PRO A 28 18.85 -1.03 13.10
CA PRO A 28 19.26 -2.29 13.73
C PRO A 28 20.70 -2.73 13.40
N VAL A 29 21.23 -2.35 12.23
CA VAL A 29 22.62 -2.65 11.82
C VAL A 29 23.63 -1.98 12.77
N PHE A 30 23.24 -0.84 13.34
CA PHE A 30 24.05 -0.07 14.28
C PHE A 30 23.67 -0.32 15.75
N GLY A 31 22.81 -1.31 16.03
CA GLY A 31 22.32 -1.57 17.39
C GLY A 31 21.38 -0.49 17.94
N LEU A 32 20.83 0.37 17.08
CA LEU A 32 19.90 1.44 17.48
C LEU A 32 18.45 0.95 17.41
N SER A 33 17.62 1.43 18.34
CA SER A 33 16.17 1.18 18.30
C SER A 33 15.54 1.93 17.11
N SER A 34 14.82 1.21 16.27
CA SER A 34 14.10 1.76 15.12
C SER A 34 12.65 2.19 15.45
N GLN A 35 12.15 1.90 16.65
CA GLN A 35 10.73 2.03 16.98
C GLN A 35 10.23 3.48 16.93
N SER A 36 10.99 4.42 17.49
CA SER A 36 10.65 5.85 17.46
C SER A 36 10.66 6.39 16.02
N MET A 37 11.67 6.02 15.23
CA MET A 37 11.79 6.42 13.83
C MET A 37 10.63 5.92 12.99
N GLN A 38 10.21 4.66 13.20
CA GLN A 38 9.03 4.11 12.53
C GLN A 38 7.74 4.81 12.96
N LEU A 39 7.58 5.13 14.24
CA LEU A 39 6.41 5.87 14.73
C LEU A 39 6.31 7.25 14.05
N PHE A 40 7.42 8.00 14.01
CA PHE A 40 7.44 9.30 13.33
C PHE A 40 7.24 9.16 11.82
N ALA A 41 7.83 8.14 11.19
CA ALA A 41 7.60 7.86 9.77
C ALA A 41 6.10 7.65 9.50
N THR A 42 5.44 6.79 10.27
CA THR A 42 3.99 6.52 10.15
C THR A 42 3.17 7.80 10.41
N LEU A 43 3.57 8.64 11.36
CA LEU A 43 2.91 9.93 11.61
C LEU A 43 3.00 10.86 10.40
N PHE A 44 4.18 11.04 9.82
CA PHE A 44 4.34 11.88 8.63
C PHE A 44 3.61 11.32 7.40
N ALA A 45 3.58 10.00 7.21
CA ALA A 45 2.75 9.38 6.20
C ALA A 45 1.25 9.70 6.45
N THR A 46 0.79 9.58 7.69
CA THR A 46 -0.60 9.89 8.08
C THR A 46 -0.97 11.33 7.73
N LEU A 47 -0.11 12.29 8.06
CA LEU A 47 -0.29 13.70 7.74
C LEU A 47 -0.32 13.94 6.22
N GLY A 48 0.56 13.28 5.46
CA GLY A 48 0.56 13.35 4.00
C GLY A 48 -0.77 12.88 3.40
N TYR A 49 -1.28 11.73 3.82
CA TYR A 49 -2.58 11.22 3.35
C TYR A 49 -3.77 12.07 3.84
N MET A 50 -3.71 12.63 5.05
CA MET A 50 -4.72 13.57 5.55
C MET A 50 -4.84 14.79 4.62
N ILE A 51 -3.70 15.34 4.18
CA ILE A 51 -3.66 16.45 3.23
C ILE A 51 -4.29 16.06 1.89
N VAL A 52 -3.93 14.89 1.34
CA VAL A 52 -4.51 14.40 0.07
C VAL A 52 -6.02 14.26 0.18
N LEU A 53 -6.52 13.71 1.29
CA LEU A 53 -7.95 13.56 1.51
C LEU A 53 -8.66 14.90 1.65
N TYR A 54 -8.06 15.85 2.37
CA TYR A 54 -8.58 17.21 2.45
C TYR A 54 -8.69 17.84 1.06
N GLN A 55 -7.63 17.79 0.24
CA GLN A 55 -7.66 18.33 -1.13
C GLN A 55 -8.69 17.63 -2.03
N THR A 56 -8.81 16.31 -1.91
CA THR A 56 -9.73 15.52 -2.73
C THR A 56 -11.19 15.82 -2.38
N HIS A 57 -11.51 15.96 -1.10
CA HIS A 57 -12.89 16.02 -0.60
C HIS A 57 -13.36 17.43 -0.20
N MET A 58 -12.49 18.43 -0.21
CA MET A 58 -12.91 19.83 -0.06
C MET A 58 -13.83 20.29 -1.19
N VAL A 59 -13.65 19.76 -2.40
CA VAL A 59 -14.36 20.21 -3.62
C VAL A 59 -15.52 19.28 -3.98
N THR A 60 -15.49 18.02 -3.53
CA THR A 60 -16.53 17.04 -3.83
C THR A 60 -17.54 16.93 -2.70
N PRO A 61 -18.86 16.88 -2.96
CA PRO A 61 -19.85 16.61 -1.92
C PRO A 61 -19.56 15.28 -1.22
N PHE A 62 -19.78 15.23 0.08
CA PHE A 62 -19.51 14.05 0.89
C PHE A 62 -20.37 12.87 0.42
N ASN A 63 -19.70 11.82 -0.07
CA ASN A 63 -20.33 10.56 -0.42
C ASN A 63 -19.60 9.42 0.30
N LYS A 64 -20.26 8.82 1.28
CA LYS A 64 -19.70 7.72 2.10
C LYS A 64 -19.18 6.57 1.25
N THR A 65 -19.89 6.18 0.20
CA THR A 65 -19.50 5.06 -0.65
C THR A 65 -18.25 5.39 -1.47
N THR A 66 -18.14 6.61 -1.98
CA THR A 66 -16.96 7.07 -2.72
C THR A 66 -15.74 7.15 -1.81
N ILE A 67 -15.89 7.71 -0.61
CA ILE A 67 -14.81 7.85 0.37
C ILE A 67 -14.28 6.49 0.81
N MET A 68 -15.16 5.54 1.13
CA MET A 68 -14.73 4.20 1.58
C MET A 68 -14.06 3.37 0.47
N LYS A 69 -14.27 3.71 -0.80
CA LYS A 69 -13.60 3.06 -1.94
C LYS A 69 -12.32 3.78 -2.37
N ASN A 70 -12.07 4.99 -1.88
CA ASN A 70 -10.89 5.77 -2.21
C ASN A 70 -9.64 5.11 -1.59
N GLU A 71 -8.66 4.81 -2.42
CA GLU A 71 -7.40 4.19 -1.99
C GLU A 71 -6.67 5.02 -0.93
N ASN A 72 -6.68 6.35 -1.05
CA ASN A 72 -6.06 7.26 -0.09
C ASN A 72 -6.75 7.18 1.28
N THR A 73 -8.07 6.99 1.28
CA THR A 73 -8.82 6.79 2.53
C THR A 73 -8.45 5.47 3.18
N LEU A 74 -8.35 4.40 2.40
CA LEU A 74 -7.95 3.09 2.92
C LEU A 74 -6.55 3.13 3.55
N TYR A 75 -5.58 3.76 2.89
CA TYR A 75 -4.23 3.95 3.44
C TYR A 75 -4.22 4.84 4.67
N PHE A 76 -5.01 5.92 4.69
CA PHE A 76 -5.13 6.78 5.86
C PHE A 76 -5.66 6.03 7.08
N ILE A 77 -6.72 5.24 6.93
CA ILE A 77 -7.28 4.44 8.04
C ILE A 77 -6.27 3.39 8.49
N LEU A 78 -5.55 2.74 7.56
CA LEU A 78 -4.48 1.81 7.90
C LEU A 78 -3.37 2.47 8.72
N LEU A 79 -2.91 3.65 8.30
CA LEU A 79 -1.88 4.41 9.00
C LEU A 79 -2.34 4.84 10.42
N LEU A 80 -3.58 5.30 10.57
CA LEU A 80 -4.16 5.58 11.88
C LEU A 80 -4.21 4.33 12.77
N ASN A 81 -4.59 3.19 12.20
CA ASN A 81 -4.58 1.93 12.93
C ASN A 81 -3.15 1.58 13.37
N MET A 82 -2.14 1.72 12.51
CA MET A 82 -0.74 1.49 12.89
C MET A 82 -0.26 2.43 13.99
N LEU A 83 -0.66 3.72 13.98
CA LEU A 83 -0.32 4.68 15.04
C LEU A 83 -0.93 4.29 16.40
N MET A 84 -2.23 3.98 16.42
CA MET A 84 -2.94 3.63 17.67
C MET A 84 -2.36 2.38 18.33
N THR A 85 -1.89 1.46 17.51
CA THR A 85 -1.53 0.11 17.91
C THR A 85 -0.02 -0.05 18.06
N ARG A 86 0.73 0.96 17.62
CA ARG A 86 2.20 0.99 17.57
C ARG A 86 2.79 -0.21 16.83
N THR A 87 2.03 -0.83 15.93
CA THR A 87 2.50 -1.93 15.09
C THR A 87 3.19 -1.37 13.87
N ASN A 88 4.45 -1.76 13.67
CA ASN A 88 5.22 -1.37 12.49
C ASN A 88 5.72 -2.62 11.78
N PHE A 89 5.09 -2.93 10.65
CA PHE A 89 5.52 -4.02 9.77
C PHE A 89 6.19 -3.43 8.56
N GLY A 90 7.49 -3.70 8.41
CA GLY A 90 8.28 -3.22 7.27
C GLY A 90 7.61 -3.55 5.94
N SER A 91 7.04 -4.76 5.81
CA SER A 91 6.35 -5.21 4.60
C SER A 91 5.08 -4.40 4.25
N ILE A 92 4.41 -3.81 5.24
CA ILE A 92 3.25 -2.93 5.04
C ILE A 92 3.66 -1.49 4.70
N VAL A 93 4.73 -0.99 5.33
CA VAL A 93 5.19 0.38 5.14
C VAL A 93 5.97 0.55 3.82
N PHE A 94 6.61 -0.51 3.34
CA PHE A 94 7.40 -0.46 2.11
C PHE A 94 6.59 -0.03 0.88
N PRO A 95 5.40 -0.58 0.59
CA PRO A 95 4.52 -0.08 -0.47
C PRO A 95 4.24 1.43 -0.36
N LEU A 96 3.93 1.92 0.84
CA LEU A 96 3.71 3.36 1.09
C LEU A 96 4.94 4.21 0.75
N MET A 97 6.14 3.71 1.07
CA MET A 97 7.40 4.36 0.69
C MET A 97 7.53 4.46 -0.83
N VAL A 98 7.25 3.37 -1.55
CA VAL A 98 7.27 3.33 -3.01
C VAL A 98 6.31 4.36 -3.61
N TYR A 99 5.06 4.43 -3.14
CA TYR A 99 4.10 5.45 -3.60
C TYR A 99 4.60 6.87 -3.30
N SER A 100 5.18 7.09 -2.12
CA SER A 100 5.71 8.39 -1.71
C SER A 100 6.86 8.88 -2.60
N ILE A 101 7.73 7.96 -3.06
CA ILE A 101 8.82 8.28 -4.00
C ILE A 101 8.25 8.81 -5.32
N PHE A 102 7.24 8.14 -5.89
CA PHE A 102 6.62 8.59 -7.14
C PHE A 102 5.85 9.90 -6.98
N HIS A 103 5.19 10.09 -5.84
CA HIS A 103 4.54 11.35 -5.48
C HIS A 103 5.53 12.51 -5.46
N ILE A 104 6.66 12.36 -4.77
CA ILE A 104 7.74 13.34 -4.75
C ILE A 104 8.31 13.58 -6.16
N ALA A 105 8.59 12.52 -6.92
CA ALA A 105 9.12 12.64 -8.26
C ALA A 105 8.18 13.42 -9.18
N GLY A 106 6.88 13.11 -9.17
CA GLY A 106 5.87 13.83 -9.92
C GLY A 106 5.80 15.31 -9.54
N TYR A 107 5.81 15.60 -8.24
CA TYR A 107 5.78 16.97 -7.73
C TYR A 107 7.03 17.77 -8.09
N LEU A 108 8.23 17.17 -8.07
CA LEU A 108 9.45 17.84 -8.48
C LEU A 108 9.47 18.11 -10.00
N ILE A 109 8.86 17.26 -10.82
CA ILE A 109 8.76 17.45 -12.27
C ILE A 109 7.78 18.59 -12.63
N SER A 110 6.63 18.65 -11.95
CA SER A 110 5.55 19.60 -12.25
C SER A 110 5.56 20.87 -11.39
N GLY A 111 6.32 20.87 -10.30
CA GLY A 111 6.30 21.91 -9.29
C GLY A 111 7.09 23.17 -9.68
N PRO A 112 7.01 24.22 -8.86
CA PRO A 112 7.62 25.52 -9.15
C PRO A 112 9.14 25.58 -8.89
N TYR A 113 9.76 24.46 -8.52
CA TYR A 113 11.19 24.43 -8.17
C TYR A 113 12.06 24.38 -9.42
N ALA A 114 13.09 25.23 -9.44
CA ALA A 114 14.12 25.18 -10.46
C ALA A 114 15.01 23.95 -10.24
N ILE A 115 14.65 22.82 -10.86
CA ILE A 115 15.49 21.63 -10.95
C ILE A 115 16.28 21.63 -12.25
N SER A 116 17.50 21.10 -12.24
CA SER A 116 18.31 21.01 -13.45
C SER A 116 17.66 20.09 -14.50
N MET A 117 17.91 20.36 -15.79
CA MET A 117 17.36 19.54 -16.88
C MET A 117 17.77 18.07 -16.75
N ASN A 118 19.01 17.81 -16.31
CA ASN A 118 19.51 16.46 -16.04
C ASN A 118 18.71 15.76 -14.93
N MET A 119 18.39 16.47 -13.83
CA MET A 119 17.57 15.91 -12.75
C MET A 119 16.15 15.63 -13.24
N LYS A 120 15.53 16.56 -13.98
CA LYS A 120 14.19 16.39 -14.54
C LYS A 120 14.10 15.16 -15.44
N SER A 121 15.06 14.96 -16.32
CA SER A 121 15.14 13.76 -17.18
C SER A 121 15.24 12.47 -16.36
N ARG A 122 16.07 12.43 -15.31
CA ARG A 122 16.17 11.26 -14.42
C ARG A 122 14.87 10.96 -13.69
N LEU A 123 14.17 11.99 -13.21
CA LEU A 123 12.88 11.83 -12.55
C LEU A 123 11.80 11.36 -13.54
N GLN A 124 11.82 11.84 -14.78
CA GLN A 124 10.91 11.36 -15.83
C GLN A 124 11.17 9.89 -16.16
N ASN A 125 12.43 9.47 -16.24
CA ASN A 125 12.78 8.06 -16.42
C ASN A 125 12.29 7.21 -15.24
N LEU A 126 12.44 7.68 -14.00
CA LEU A 126 11.88 7.02 -12.82
C LEU A 126 10.36 6.90 -12.90
N VAL A 127 9.64 7.97 -13.24
CA VAL A 127 8.18 7.94 -13.37
C VAL A 127 7.72 7.05 -14.53
N SER A 128 8.51 6.91 -15.60
CA SER A 128 8.17 6.02 -16.72
C SER A 128 8.06 4.55 -16.33
N ILE A 129 8.79 4.13 -15.28
CA ILE A 129 8.75 2.77 -14.72
C ILE A 129 7.84 2.64 -13.50
N GLN A 130 6.99 3.65 -13.23
CA GLN A 130 6.11 3.67 -12.06
C GLN A 130 5.14 2.49 -12.02
N SER A 131 4.47 2.19 -13.14
CA SER A 131 3.44 1.15 -13.19
C SER A 131 3.95 -0.24 -12.74
N PRO A 132 5.04 -0.81 -13.30
CA PRO A 132 5.53 -2.11 -12.87
C PRO A 132 6.01 -2.11 -11.41
N ILE A 133 6.62 -1.02 -10.93
CA ILE A 133 7.08 -0.92 -9.54
C ILE A 133 5.89 -0.88 -8.57
N ILE A 134 4.83 -0.15 -8.90
CA ILE A 134 3.61 -0.11 -8.08
C ILE A 134 2.91 -1.46 -8.07
N ILE A 135 2.86 -2.19 -9.19
CA ILE A 135 2.34 -3.57 -9.21
C ILE A 135 3.17 -4.49 -8.31
N MET A 136 4.50 -4.36 -8.32
CA MET A 136 5.37 -5.09 -7.40
C MET A 136 5.08 -4.74 -5.94
N ALA A 137 4.89 -3.46 -5.62
CA ALA A 137 4.50 -3.03 -4.28
C ALA A 137 3.15 -3.62 -3.85
N ALA A 138 2.15 -3.64 -4.74
CA ALA A 138 0.85 -4.28 -4.47
C ALA A 138 0.98 -5.79 -4.24
N LYS A 139 1.86 -6.50 -4.96
CA LYS A 139 2.14 -7.92 -4.66
C LYS A 139 2.72 -8.10 -3.26
N LEU A 140 3.61 -7.21 -2.82
CA LEU A 140 4.16 -7.25 -1.46
C LEU A 140 3.07 -7.04 -0.40
N GLU A 141 2.07 -6.18 -0.66
CA GLU A 141 0.90 -6.05 0.22
C GLU A 141 0.11 -7.36 0.35
N VAL A 142 -0.12 -8.06 -0.78
CA VAL A 142 -0.81 -9.37 -0.76
C VAL A 142 -0.02 -10.40 0.05
N VAL A 143 1.28 -10.51 -0.19
CA VAL A 143 2.17 -11.44 0.54
C VAL A 143 2.25 -11.07 2.03
N SER A 144 2.07 -9.79 2.36
CA SER A 144 2.09 -9.32 3.76
C SER A 144 1.02 -9.97 4.62
N ILE A 145 -0.12 -10.41 4.05
CA ILE A 145 -1.15 -11.18 4.78
C ILE A 145 -0.54 -12.43 5.41
N ALA A 146 0.24 -13.20 4.65
CA ALA A 146 0.88 -14.42 5.15
C ALA A 146 1.92 -14.09 6.23
N SER A 147 2.72 -13.04 6.03
CA SER A 147 3.68 -12.60 7.05
C SER A 147 2.99 -12.19 8.36
N LEU A 148 1.87 -11.48 8.27
CA LEU A 148 1.08 -11.05 9.42
C LEU A 148 0.41 -12.20 10.15
N LEU A 149 -0.03 -13.22 9.41
CA LEU A 149 -0.57 -14.44 10.02
C LEU A 149 0.50 -15.13 10.86
N VAL A 150 1.73 -15.26 10.34
CA VAL A 150 2.84 -15.86 11.09
C VAL A 150 3.17 -15.03 12.34
N THR A 151 3.21 -13.70 12.24
CA THR A 151 3.50 -12.85 13.40
C THR A 151 2.37 -12.84 14.42
N TYR A 152 1.11 -12.94 13.98
CA TYR A 152 -0.05 -13.15 14.84
C TYR A 152 0.04 -14.48 15.60
N LEU A 153 0.29 -15.60 14.90
CA LEU A 153 0.44 -16.91 15.53
C LEU A 153 1.63 -16.95 16.50
N SER A 154 2.64 -16.13 16.26
CA SER A 154 3.79 -15.95 17.17
C SER A 154 3.49 -15.06 18.38
N GLY A 155 2.26 -14.55 18.54
CA GLY A 155 1.87 -13.63 19.61
C GLY A 155 2.45 -12.21 19.50
N LYS A 156 3.08 -11.87 18.37
CA LYS A 156 3.73 -10.56 18.15
C LYS A 156 2.79 -9.53 17.54
N THR A 157 1.61 -9.94 17.10
CA THR A 157 0.62 -9.09 16.44
C THR A 157 -0.74 -9.37 17.05
N PRO A 158 -1.52 -8.34 17.43
CA PRO A 158 -2.86 -8.58 17.94
C PRO A 158 -3.81 -9.00 16.82
N LEU A 159 -4.77 -9.89 17.13
CA LEU A 159 -5.74 -10.43 16.16
C LEU A 159 -6.50 -9.33 15.42
N TYR A 160 -6.90 -8.25 16.10
CA TYR A 160 -7.66 -7.18 15.47
C TYR A 160 -6.84 -6.49 14.35
N PHE A 161 -5.51 -6.36 14.49
CA PHE A 161 -4.67 -5.74 13.47
C PHE A 161 -4.62 -6.62 12.22
N PHE A 162 -4.48 -7.94 12.41
CA PHE A 162 -4.56 -8.91 11.32
C PHE A 162 -5.90 -8.85 10.59
N ILE A 163 -7.02 -8.89 11.32
CA ILE A 163 -8.38 -8.79 10.74
C ILE A 163 -8.54 -7.47 9.98
N PHE A 164 -8.10 -6.35 10.57
CA PHE A 164 -8.16 -5.04 9.94
C PHE A 164 -7.34 -4.99 8.64
N TYR A 165 -6.13 -5.57 8.63
CA TYR A 165 -5.31 -5.60 7.43
C TYR A 165 -5.91 -6.46 6.32
N VAL A 166 -6.51 -7.60 6.66
CA VAL A 166 -7.26 -8.43 5.69
C VAL A 166 -8.43 -7.63 5.10
N TRP A 167 -9.19 -6.92 5.94
CA TRP A 167 -10.25 -6.00 5.48
C TRP A 167 -9.70 -4.92 4.54
N PHE A 168 -8.56 -4.31 4.87
CA PHE A 168 -7.90 -3.31 4.02
C PHE A 168 -7.59 -3.89 2.62
N ILE A 169 -6.99 -5.08 2.55
CA ILE A 169 -6.66 -5.74 1.27
C ILE A 169 -7.91 -6.08 0.45
N ILE A 170 -8.99 -6.55 1.09
CA ILE A 170 -10.26 -6.86 0.40
C ILE A 170 -10.87 -5.59 -0.23
N ASN A 171 -10.87 -4.47 0.51
CA ASN A 171 -11.38 -3.20 -0.01
C ASN A 171 -10.50 -2.65 -1.15
N ARG A 172 -9.17 -2.71 -0.97
CA ARG A 172 -8.20 -2.39 -2.02
C ARG A 172 -8.41 -3.23 -3.28
N TYR A 173 -8.61 -4.54 -3.15
CA TYR A 173 -8.89 -5.43 -4.29
C TYR A 173 -10.16 -5.02 -5.02
N SER A 174 -11.18 -4.58 -4.28
CA SER A 174 -12.46 -4.18 -4.87
C SER A 174 -12.36 -2.86 -5.65
N SER A 175 -11.56 -1.90 -5.19
CA SER A 175 -11.43 -0.56 -5.79
C SER A 175 -10.27 -0.41 -6.77
N SER A 176 -9.20 -1.20 -6.65
CA SER A 176 -7.94 -0.98 -7.36
C SER A 176 -7.73 -1.97 -8.50
N ALA A 177 -7.53 -1.47 -9.73
CA ALA A 177 -7.11 -2.30 -10.86
C ALA A 177 -5.71 -2.91 -10.62
N ILE A 178 -4.81 -2.14 -10.00
CA ILE A 178 -3.43 -2.58 -9.68
C ILE A 178 -3.47 -3.77 -8.71
N MET A 179 -4.29 -3.69 -7.66
CA MET A 179 -4.42 -4.80 -6.72
C MET A 179 -5.01 -6.05 -7.41
N LYS A 180 -6.01 -5.89 -8.29
CA LYS A 180 -6.55 -7.01 -9.08
C LYS A 180 -5.48 -7.68 -9.95
N THR A 181 -4.64 -6.89 -10.61
CA THR A 181 -3.49 -7.40 -11.37
C THR A 181 -2.51 -8.15 -10.48
N ALA A 182 -2.15 -7.59 -9.32
CA ALA A 182 -1.26 -8.24 -8.36
C ALA A 182 -1.81 -9.61 -7.89
N PHE A 183 -3.11 -9.70 -7.57
CA PHE A 183 -3.76 -10.96 -7.22
C PHE A 183 -3.80 -11.96 -8.39
N SER A 184 -4.07 -11.49 -9.61
CA SER A 184 -4.08 -12.33 -10.81
C SER A 184 -2.70 -12.96 -11.05
N GLU A 185 -1.64 -12.16 -10.99
CA GLU A 185 -0.27 -12.64 -11.18
C GLU A 185 0.17 -13.56 -10.05
N PHE A 186 -0.21 -13.27 -8.80
CA PHE A 186 0.03 -14.17 -7.67
C PHE A 186 -0.67 -15.51 -7.86
N ARG A 187 -1.92 -15.50 -8.34
CA ARG A 187 -2.69 -16.72 -8.66
C ARG A 187 -1.98 -17.57 -9.72
N VAL A 188 -1.50 -16.94 -10.79
CA VAL A 188 -0.76 -17.64 -11.86
C VAL A 188 0.52 -18.27 -11.31
N GLY A 189 1.31 -17.52 -10.55
CA GLY A 189 2.53 -18.04 -9.93
C GLY A 189 2.26 -19.17 -8.94
N ALA A 190 1.24 -19.04 -8.09
CA ALA A 190 0.83 -20.07 -7.15
C ALA A 190 0.37 -21.35 -7.88
N ASN A 191 -0.37 -21.21 -8.98
CA ASN A 191 -0.79 -22.35 -9.80
C ASN A 191 0.40 -23.06 -10.46
N GLN A 192 1.39 -22.31 -10.96
CA GLN A 192 2.63 -22.88 -11.50
C GLN A 192 3.39 -23.69 -10.44
N ILE A 193 3.46 -23.19 -9.19
CA ILE A 193 4.06 -23.92 -8.07
C ILE A 193 3.26 -25.18 -7.76
N ALA A 194 1.94 -25.09 -7.66
CA ALA A 194 1.07 -26.22 -7.34
C ALA A 194 1.13 -27.34 -8.40
N CYS A 195 1.31 -26.99 -9.68
CA CYS A 195 1.42 -27.94 -10.80
C CYS A 195 2.84 -28.45 -11.03
N SER A 196 3.84 -27.91 -10.32
CA SER A 196 5.23 -28.38 -10.45
C SER A 196 5.38 -29.80 -9.89
N SER A 197 6.11 -30.66 -10.61
CA SER A 197 6.43 -32.03 -10.15
C SER A 197 7.25 -32.06 -8.85
N LYS A 198 7.88 -30.93 -8.49
CA LYS A 198 8.66 -30.77 -7.25
C LYS A 198 7.79 -30.35 -6.05
N CYS A 199 6.51 -30.03 -6.25
CA CYS A 199 5.64 -29.56 -5.18
C CYS A 199 5.02 -30.74 -4.42
N PRO A 200 5.17 -30.84 -3.08
CA PRO A 200 4.50 -31.86 -2.30
C PRO A 200 2.98 -31.81 -2.47
N LYS A 201 2.31 -32.97 -2.57
CA LYS A 201 0.85 -33.05 -2.79
C LYS A 201 0.03 -32.25 -1.78
N ILE A 202 0.45 -32.26 -0.51
CA ILE A 202 -0.21 -31.49 0.55
C ILE A 202 -0.18 -29.98 0.24
N LEU A 203 0.99 -29.45 -0.14
CA LEU A 203 1.15 -28.05 -0.47
C LEU A 203 0.37 -27.67 -1.73
N SER A 204 0.41 -28.52 -2.76
CA SER A 204 -0.39 -28.34 -3.98
C SER A 204 -1.89 -28.25 -3.66
N ASN A 205 -2.42 -29.17 -2.85
CA ASN A 205 -3.82 -29.15 -2.42
C ASN A 205 -4.19 -27.89 -1.63
N LEU A 206 -3.31 -27.43 -0.72
CA LEU A 206 -3.52 -26.20 0.05
C LEU A 206 -3.54 -24.98 -0.86
N ILE A 207 -2.58 -24.86 -1.80
CA ILE A 207 -2.53 -23.76 -2.75
C ILE A 207 -3.79 -23.74 -3.62
N GLN A 208 -4.19 -24.89 -4.18
CA GLN A 208 -5.39 -24.98 -5.02
C GLN A 208 -6.67 -24.64 -4.23
N SER A 209 -6.75 -25.06 -2.98
CA SER A 209 -7.86 -24.68 -2.09
C SER A 209 -7.91 -23.16 -1.86
N GLY A 210 -6.76 -22.54 -1.63
CA GLY A 210 -6.64 -21.08 -1.51
C GLY A 210 -7.04 -20.33 -2.78
N ILE A 211 -6.58 -20.81 -3.95
CA ILE A 211 -6.96 -20.26 -5.26
C ILE A 211 -8.47 -20.33 -5.47
N ASN A 212 -9.09 -21.48 -5.15
CA ASN A 212 -10.54 -21.68 -5.27
C ASN A 212 -11.34 -20.82 -4.29
N ALA A 213 -10.81 -20.56 -3.09
CA ALA A 213 -11.44 -19.63 -2.16
C ALA A 213 -11.40 -18.19 -2.69
N LEU A 214 -10.24 -17.76 -3.21
CA LEU A 214 -10.05 -16.42 -3.77
C LEU A 214 -10.88 -16.19 -5.05
N SER A 215 -11.03 -17.20 -5.91
CA SER A 215 -11.81 -17.06 -7.15
C SER A 215 -13.29 -16.76 -6.90
N ARG A 216 -13.87 -17.29 -5.81
CA ARG A 216 -15.26 -17.03 -5.39
C ARG A 216 -15.49 -15.57 -5.02
N PHE A 217 -14.50 -14.88 -4.46
CA PHE A 217 -14.58 -13.44 -4.20
C PHE A 217 -14.62 -12.62 -5.50
N GLY A 218 -13.88 -13.05 -6.54
CA GLY A 218 -13.87 -12.40 -7.85
C GLY A 218 -15.21 -12.47 -8.58
N THR A 219 -15.86 -13.64 -8.61
CA THR A 219 -17.15 -13.85 -9.31
C THR A 219 -18.33 -13.17 -8.62
N THR A 220 -18.29 -13.05 -7.28
CA THR A 220 -19.38 -12.40 -6.53
C THR A 220 -19.43 -10.89 -6.82
N LEU A 221 -18.27 -10.27 -7.09
CA LEU A 221 -18.19 -8.84 -7.40
C LEU A 221 -18.65 -8.49 -8.84
N THR A 222 -18.47 -9.40 -9.80
CA THR A 222 -18.94 -9.20 -11.20
C THR A 222 -20.46 -9.30 -11.33
N HIS A 223 -21.11 -10.20 -10.58
CA HIS A 223 -22.59 -10.30 -10.59
C HIS A 223 -23.28 -9.09 -9.94
N VAL A 224 -22.69 -8.51 -8.88
CA VAL A 224 -23.26 -7.31 -8.21
C VAL A 224 -23.11 -6.04 -9.08
N SER A 225 -22.12 -5.99 -9.96
CA SER A 225 -21.93 -4.85 -10.87
C SER A 225 -22.83 -4.90 -12.10
N ALA A 226 -23.17 -6.11 -12.60
CA ALA A 226 -24.12 -6.28 -13.71
C ALA A 226 -25.58 -5.92 -13.33
N ASN A 227 -25.98 -6.10 -12.07
CA ASN A 227 -27.33 -5.78 -11.59
C ASN A 227 -27.55 -4.31 -11.21
N LYS A 228 -26.54 -3.44 -11.31
CA LYS A 228 -26.67 -1.99 -11.02
C LYS A 228 -26.70 -1.11 -12.28
N SER A 229 -26.66 -1.73 -13.46
CA SER A 229 -26.76 -1.08 -14.77
C SER A 229 -28.12 -1.26 -15.44
N GLN A 230 -29.14 -1.66 -14.67
CA GLN A 230 -30.57 -1.64 -15.02
C GLN A 230 -31.28 -0.67 -14.09
#